data_AF-A0A941WK14-F1
#
_entry.id   AF-A0A941WK14-F1
#
_cell.length_a   1.000
_cell.length_b   1.000
_cell.length_c   1.000
_cell.angle_alpha   90.00
_cell.angle_beta   90.00
_cell.angle_gamma   90.00
#
_symmetry.space_group_name_H-M   'P 1'
#
loop_
_entity.id
_entity.type
_entity.pdbx_description
1 polymer ?
#
loop_
_entity_poly.entity_id
_entity_poly.type
_entity_poly.pdbx_seq_one_letter_code
_entity_poly.pdbx_strand_id
1 'polypeptide(L)'
;MKKGFYYIISIFVVLLLWSCSTKKNTKASRFYHSFTSRYNIYYNGKTSFDEALKSMETGYKESYSEMIHMYPISAQPKDKKETGGPFDRAIEKGNKAIKLHSIKAKPAKKPGWRNDPKQRALQEQEEYNPFLKKCWLLIGQGQFYNADFLQASATFSYIARHYSHDEEVVAEARLWQARCYSEMDWFYESEDILG
;
A
#
# COMPACT_ATOMS: atom_id res chain seq x y z
N MET A 1 6.32 49.92 -5.13
CA MET A 1 5.65 48.74 -4.56
C MET A 1 5.37 47.62 -5.56
N LYS A 2 4.93 47.90 -6.80
CA LYS A 2 4.62 46.85 -7.81
C LYS A 2 5.83 46.01 -8.27
N LYS A 3 7.01 46.61 -8.45
CA LYS A 3 8.23 45.87 -8.88
C LYS A 3 8.68 44.81 -7.86
N GLY A 4 8.67 45.13 -6.56
CA GLY A 4 8.98 44.18 -5.48
C GLY A 4 8.00 43.00 -5.41
N PHE A 5 6.72 43.24 -5.71
CA PHE A 5 5.71 42.19 -5.79
C PHE A 5 5.99 41.18 -6.92
N TYR A 6 6.44 41.64 -8.10
CA TYR A 6 6.84 40.75 -9.19
C TYR A 6 8.09 39.92 -8.88
N TYR A 7 9.05 40.46 -8.12
CA TYR A 7 10.22 39.69 -7.66
C TYR A 7 9.86 38.63 -6.61
N ILE A 8 8.93 38.93 -5.70
CA ILE A 8 8.43 37.95 -4.73
C ILE A 8 7.68 36.82 -5.44
N ILE A 9 6.85 37.14 -6.44
CA ILE A 9 6.17 36.14 -7.26
C ILE A 9 7.19 35.31 -8.06
N SER A 10 8.21 35.93 -8.66
CA SER A 10 9.20 35.16 -9.43
C SER A 10 10.03 34.23 -8.55
N ILE A 11 10.42 34.68 -7.35
CA ILE A 11 11.09 33.84 -6.34
C ILE A 11 10.17 32.71 -5.88
N PHE A 12 8.89 32.97 -5.66
CA PHE A 12 7.92 31.95 -5.30
C PHE A 12 7.73 30.90 -6.40
N VAL A 13 7.67 31.32 -7.66
CA VAL A 13 7.61 30.42 -8.83
C VAL A 13 8.88 29.58 -8.96
N VAL A 14 10.07 30.16 -8.77
CA VAL A 14 11.34 29.41 -8.80
C VAL A 14 11.43 28.40 -7.64
N LEU A 15 10.93 28.75 -6.46
CA LEU A 15 10.88 27.83 -5.30
C LEU A 15 9.90 26.66 -5.54
N LEU A 16 8.79 26.87 -6.25
CA LEU A 16 7.85 25.81 -6.61
C LEU A 16 8.46 24.79 -7.60
N LEU A 17 9.37 25.23 -8.47
CA LEU A 17 10.04 24.35 -9.43
C LEU A 17 11.15 23.48 -8.81
N TRP A 18 11.56 23.74 -7.56
CA TRP A 18 12.77 23.16 -6.98
C TRP A 18 12.60 21.91 -6.10
N SER A 19 11.39 21.38 -5.92
CA SER A 19 11.24 20.18 -5.10
C SER A 19 9.96 19.38 -5.35
N CYS A 20 10.06 18.33 -6.17
CA CYS A 20 9.20 17.15 -6.12
C CYS A 20 9.98 15.92 -6.63
N SER A 21 11.11 15.59 -6.00
CA SER A 21 11.92 14.44 -6.41
C SER A 21 12.04 13.42 -5.29
N THR A 22 11.75 12.16 -5.61
CA THR A 22 11.97 11.00 -4.73
C THR A 22 13.45 10.69 -4.50
N LYS A 23 14.36 11.34 -5.25
CA LYS A 23 15.82 11.18 -5.08
C LYS A 23 16.36 11.92 -3.85
N LYS A 24 15.62 12.87 -3.29
CA LYS A 24 16.00 13.59 -2.07
C LYS A 24 15.21 13.03 -0.88
N ASN A 25 15.89 12.75 0.22
CA ASN A 25 15.26 12.25 1.45
C ASN A 25 15.45 13.22 2.62
N THR A 26 14.60 14.25 2.65
CA THR A 26 14.46 15.23 3.74
C THR A 26 13.08 15.13 4.40
N LYS A 27 12.92 15.65 5.62
CA LYS A 27 11.62 15.67 6.31
C LYS A 27 10.52 16.31 5.47
N ALA A 28 10.82 17.44 4.81
CA ALA A 28 9.86 18.14 3.94
C ALA A 28 9.49 17.31 2.70
N SER A 29 10.46 16.67 2.04
CA SER A 29 10.17 15.81 0.89
C SER A 29 9.33 14.59 1.27
N ARG A 30 9.64 13.95 2.41
CA ARG A 30 8.84 12.81 2.93
C ARG A 30 7.41 13.23 3.24
N PHE A 31 7.22 14.40 3.85
CA PHE A 31 5.89 14.94 4.11
C PHE A 31 5.12 15.20 2.81
N TYR A 32 5.75 15.85 1.83
CA TYR A 32 5.11 16.11 0.53
C TYR A 32 4.68 14.80 -0.16
N HIS A 33 5.60 13.85 -0.34
CA HIS A 33 5.30 12.59 -1.01
C HIS A 33 4.25 11.77 -0.25
N SER A 34 4.29 11.76 1.09
CA SER A 34 3.27 11.13 1.92
C SER A 34 1.90 11.78 1.77
N PHE A 35 1.84 13.11 1.81
CA PHE A 35 0.60 13.87 1.72
C PHE A 35 -0.07 13.66 0.35
N THR A 36 0.70 13.78 -0.74
CA THR A 36 0.19 13.55 -2.09
C THR A 36 -0.23 12.10 -2.29
N SER A 37 0.53 11.13 -1.76
CA SER A 37 0.15 9.70 -1.83
C SER A 37 -1.20 9.45 -1.15
N ARG A 38 -1.40 10.03 0.05
CA ARG A 38 -2.61 9.83 0.87
C ARG A 38 -3.86 10.43 0.26
N TYR A 39 -3.83 11.73 -0.02
CA TYR A 39 -5.04 12.48 -0.35
C TYR A 39 -5.35 12.55 -1.84
N ASN A 40 -4.42 12.16 -2.70
CA ASN A 40 -4.66 12.10 -4.13
C ASN A 40 -4.81 10.65 -4.59
N ILE A 41 -3.72 9.88 -4.59
CA ILE A 41 -3.72 8.60 -5.29
C ILE A 41 -4.43 7.52 -4.45
N TYR A 42 -4.10 7.40 -3.17
CA TYR A 42 -4.70 6.41 -2.27
C TYR A 42 -6.18 6.66 -2.05
N TYR A 43 -6.60 7.90 -1.76
CA TYR A 43 -8.02 8.23 -1.58
C TYR A 43 -8.85 7.75 -2.78
N ASN A 44 -8.46 8.11 -4.00
CA ASN A 44 -9.16 7.68 -5.22
C ASN A 44 -9.12 6.15 -5.41
N GLY A 45 -8.01 5.49 -5.07
CA GLY A 45 -7.91 4.04 -5.11
C GLY A 45 -8.84 3.36 -4.10
N LYS A 46 -8.90 3.88 -2.87
CA LYS A 46 -9.74 3.36 -1.80
C LYS A 46 -11.22 3.59 -2.08
N THR A 47 -11.61 4.75 -2.60
CA THR A 47 -13.00 4.97 -3.05
C THR A 47 -13.41 3.94 -4.11
N SER A 48 -12.59 3.71 -5.14
CA SER A 48 -12.88 2.69 -6.15
C SER A 48 -12.94 1.28 -5.57
N PHE A 49 -12.11 0.98 -4.58
CA PHE A 49 -12.14 -0.30 -3.88
C PHE A 49 -13.44 -0.48 -3.09
N ASP A 50 -13.86 0.55 -2.36
CA ASP A 50 -15.06 0.51 -1.52
C ASP A 50 -16.33 0.41 -2.36
N GLU A 51 -16.37 1.09 -3.52
CA GLU A 51 -17.45 0.95 -4.50
C GLU A 51 -17.53 -0.48 -5.07
N ALA A 52 -16.39 -1.07 -5.43
CA ALA A 52 -16.32 -2.45 -5.93
C ALA A 52 -16.72 -3.47 -4.86
N LEU A 53 -16.26 -3.29 -3.62
CA LEU A 53 -16.61 -4.14 -2.48
C LEU A 53 -18.12 -4.07 -2.20
N LYS A 54 -18.69 -2.87 -2.16
CA LYS A 54 -20.14 -2.70 -1.98
C LYS A 54 -20.93 -3.33 -3.12
N SER A 55 -20.46 -3.22 -4.36
CA SER A 55 -21.09 -3.87 -5.51
C SER A 55 -21.04 -5.39 -5.42
N MET A 56 -19.95 -5.96 -4.91
CA MET A 56 -19.82 -7.39 -4.69
C MET A 56 -20.77 -7.87 -3.59
N GLU A 57 -20.81 -7.16 -2.45
CA GLU A 57 -21.67 -7.49 -1.31
C GLU A 57 -23.17 -7.38 -1.64
N THR A 58 -23.56 -6.33 -2.35
CA THR A 58 -24.98 -6.11 -2.72
C THR A 58 -25.43 -6.96 -3.91
N GLY A 59 -24.51 -7.34 -4.79
CA GLY A 59 -24.77 -8.17 -5.96
C GLY A 59 -24.78 -9.67 -5.67
N TYR A 60 -24.13 -10.11 -4.58
CA TYR A 60 -24.10 -11.51 -4.19
C TYR A 60 -25.45 -11.97 -3.63
N LYS A 61 -25.95 -13.10 -4.16
CA LYS A 61 -27.18 -13.74 -3.67
C LYS A 61 -26.83 -15.10 -3.09
N GLU A 62 -27.13 -15.26 -1.80
CA GLU A 62 -26.94 -16.51 -1.08
C GLU A 62 -27.81 -17.64 -1.65
N SER A 63 -27.20 -18.82 -1.78
CA SER A 63 -27.92 -20.06 -2.05
C SER A 63 -28.16 -20.79 -0.73
N TYR A 64 -29.40 -20.80 -0.25
CA TYR A 64 -29.77 -21.49 1.01
C TYR A 64 -29.74 -23.02 0.90
N SER A 65 -29.43 -23.56 -0.28
CA SER A 65 -29.20 -25.00 -0.51
C SER A 65 -27.74 -25.40 -0.31
N GLU A 66 -26.82 -24.45 -0.23
CA GLU A 66 -25.38 -24.66 -0.10
C GLU A 66 -24.86 -24.13 1.24
N MET A 67 -23.58 -24.38 1.53
CA MET A 67 -22.93 -23.80 2.69
C MET A 67 -22.85 -22.28 2.52
N ILE A 68 -23.40 -21.54 3.49
CA ILE A 68 -23.34 -20.08 3.52
C ILE A 68 -21.92 -19.65 3.90
N HIS A 69 -21.29 -18.85 3.03
CA HIS A 69 -19.96 -18.31 3.28
C HIS A 69 -20.02 -17.05 4.14
N MET A 70 -18.99 -16.83 4.96
CA MET A 70 -18.90 -15.60 5.76
C MET A 70 -18.69 -14.34 4.91
N TYR A 71 -17.99 -14.47 3.78
CA TYR A 71 -17.76 -13.39 2.82
C TYR A 71 -18.06 -13.85 1.38
N PRO A 72 -18.63 -12.97 0.53
CA PRO A 72 -18.95 -13.31 -0.86
C PRO A 72 -17.74 -13.77 -1.69
N ILE A 73 -16.54 -13.31 -1.35
CA ILE A 73 -15.30 -13.66 -2.06
C ILE A 73 -14.97 -15.15 -1.93
N SER A 74 -15.35 -15.80 -0.82
CA SER A 74 -15.08 -17.23 -0.60
C SER A 74 -15.93 -18.14 -1.50
N ALA A 75 -17.00 -17.60 -2.10
CA ALA A 75 -17.82 -18.30 -3.08
C ALA A 75 -17.26 -18.21 -4.52
N GLN A 76 -16.24 -17.38 -4.76
CA GLN A 76 -15.60 -17.26 -6.08
C GLN A 76 -14.71 -18.48 -6.36
N PRO A 77 -14.52 -18.85 -7.64
CA PRO A 77 -13.66 -19.96 -8.00
C PRO A 77 -12.21 -19.68 -7.57
N LYS A 78 -11.61 -20.66 -6.89
CA LYS A 78 -10.23 -20.61 -6.37
C LYS A 78 -9.18 -20.68 -7.48
N ASP A 79 -9.50 -21.43 -8.54
CA ASP A 79 -8.63 -21.63 -9.72
C ASP A 79 -9.00 -20.69 -10.87
N LYS A 80 -8.87 -19.40 -10.62
CA LYS A 80 -9.14 -18.37 -11.63
C LYS A 80 -8.01 -18.34 -12.67
N LYS A 81 -8.35 -18.59 -13.94
CA LYS A 81 -7.38 -18.67 -15.06
C LYS A 81 -6.78 -17.32 -15.47
N GLU A 82 -7.54 -16.24 -15.31
CA GLU A 82 -7.13 -14.89 -15.70
C GLU A 82 -7.08 -13.98 -14.47
N THR A 83 -5.98 -13.23 -14.32
CA THR A 83 -5.84 -12.28 -13.20
C THR A 83 -6.68 -11.03 -13.42
N GLY A 84 -7.10 -10.37 -12.34
CA GLY A 84 -7.76 -9.07 -12.40
C GLY A 84 -9.27 -9.10 -12.26
N GLY A 85 -9.94 -7.96 -12.34
CA GLY A 85 -11.37 -7.87 -12.07
C GLY A 85 -11.81 -6.51 -11.55
N PRO A 86 -12.94 -6.46 -10.83
CA PRO A 86 -13.54 -5.20 -10.38
C PRO A 86 -12.61 -4.30 -9.55
N PHE A 87 -11.58 -4.87 -8.90
CA PHE A 87 -10.66 -4.16 -8.02
C PHE A 87 -9.40 -3.63 -8.73
N ASP A 88 -9.25 -3.84 -10.04
CA ASP A 88 -8.05 -3.45 -10.80
C ASP A 88 -7.76 -1.95 -10.72
N ARG A 89 -8.78 -1.12 -10.73
CA ARG A 89 -8.60 0.33 -10.57
C ARG A 89 -7.94 0.69 -9.23
N ALA A 90 -8.25 -0.01 -8.15
CA ALA A 90 -7.61 0.21 -6.86
C ALA A 90 -6.13 -0.23 -6.90
N ILE A 91 -5.85 -1.38 -7.51
CA ILE A 91 -4.50 -1.92 -7.71
C ILE A 91 -3.65 -0.97 -8.55
N GLU A 92 -4.17 -0.48 -9.68
CA GLU A 92 -3.50 0.50 -10.55
C GLU A 92 -3.15 1.78 -9.81
N LYS A 93 -4.07 2.29 -8.98
CA LYS A 93 -3.82 3.49 -8.16
C LYS A 93 -2.74 3.21 -7.12
N GLY A 94 -2.78 2.07 -6.42
CA GLY A 94 -1.72 1.66 -5.51
C GLY A 94 -0.36 1.62 -6.19
N ASN A 95 -0.28 0.94 -7.34
CA ASN A 95 0.93 0.84 -8.16
C ASN A 95 1.43 2.21 -8.61
N LYS A 96 0.52 3.10 -9.03
CA LYS A 96 0.84 4.48 -9.40
C LYS A 96 1.44 5.26 -8.21
N ALA A 97 0.89 5.10 -7.00
CA ALA A 97 1.41 5.76 -5.80
C ALA A 97 2.83 5.30 -5.50
N ILE A 98 3.08 3.99 -5.53
CA ILE A 98 4.41 3.42 -5.30
C ILE A 98 5.40 3.92 -6.35
N LYS A 99 5.03 3.87 -7.63
CA LYS A 99 5.89 4.31 -8.73
C LYS A 99 6.31 5.78 -8.62
N LEU A 100 5.38 6.67 -8.22
CA LEU A 100 5.61 8.11 -8.21
C LEU A 100 6.18 8.64 -6.89
N HIS A 101 5.89 7.99 -5.77
CA HIS A 101 6.17 8.53 -4.43
C HIS A 101 7.00 7.62 -3.54
N SER A 102 7.51 6.49 -4.05
CA SER A 102 8.49 5.66 -3.33
C SER A 102 9.79 6.41 -3.17
N ILE A 103 10.23 6.57 -1.92
CA ILE A 103 11.50 7.21 -1.58
C ILE A 103 12.43 6.10 -1.12
N LYS A 104 13.34 5.69 -2.00
CA LYS A 104 14.38 4.69 -1.71
C LYS A 104 15.73 5.29 -1.32
N ALA A 105 15.90 6.60 -1.55
CA ALA A 105 17.14 7.30 -1.23
C ALA A 105 17.34 7.37 0.29
N LYS A 106 18.51 6.96 0.80
CA LYS A 106 18.81 7.01 2.23
C LYS A 106 18.93 8.46 2.74
N PRO A 107 18.52 8.75 3.99
CA PRO A 107 18.68 10.07 4.57
C PRO A 107 20.16 10.35 4.90
N ALA A 108 20.53 11.63 4.95
CA ALA A 108 21.88 12.03 5.31
C ALA A 108 22.29 11.52 6.70
N LYS A 109 23.50 10.97 6.81
CA LYS A 109 24.05 10.42 8.06
C LYS A 109 24.50 11.57 8.97
N LYS A 110 23.99 11.60 10.19
CA LYS A 110 24.42 12.57 11.22
C LYS A 110 25.68 12.09 11.95
N PRO A 111 26.52 12.98 12.51
CA PRO A 111 27.59 12.57 13.42
C PRO A 111 27.05 11.70 14.55
N GLY A 112 27.70 10.58 14.85
CA GLY A 112 27.26 9.64 15.90
C GLY A 112 26.05 8.75 15.55
N TRP A 113 25.54 8.76 14.31
CA TRP A 113 24.34 8.00 13.92
C TRP A 113 24.39 6.49 14.24
N ARG A 114 25.59 5.90 14.28
CA ARG A 114 25.78 4.48 14.62
C ARG A 114 25.45 4.17 16.08
N ASN A 115 25.57 5.16 16.97
CA ASN A 115 25.34 4.99 18.41
C ASN A 115 23.88 5.22 18.79
N ASP A 116 23.06 5.81 17.92
CA ASP A 116 21.63 6.03 18.14
C ASP A 116 20.82 4.89 17.48
N PRO A 117 20.15 4.02 18.27
CA PRO A 117 19.30 2.95 17.74
C PRO A 117 18.25 3.45 16.75
N LYS A 118 17.66 4.63 16.97
CA LYS A 118 16.63 5.19 16.08
C LYS A 118 17.20 5.60 14.73
N GLN A 119 18.43 6.12 14.70
CA GLN A 119 19.08 6.46 13.43
C GLN A 119 19.53 5.21 12.66
N ARG A 120 19.95 4.14 13.35
CA ARG A 120 20.25 2.85 12.72
C ARG A 120 18.99 2.26 12.08
N ALA A 121 17.91 2.15 12.84
CA ALA A 121 16.63 1.65 12.34
C ALA A 121 16.14 2.46 11.13
N LEU A 122 16.24 3.80 11.19
CA LEU A 122 15.91 4.64 10.04
C LEU A 122 16.78 4.32 8.81
N GLN A 123 18.09 4.10 8.98
CA GLN A 123 19.00 3.81 7.85
C GLN A 123 18.85 2.40 7.27
N GLU A 124 18.26 1.47 8.03
CA GLU A 124 17.96 0.09 7.61
C GLU A 124 16.69 0.02 6.77
N GLN A 125 15.81 1.04 6.83
CA GLN A 125 14.60 1.10 6.00
C GLN A 125 14.93 1.17 4.51
N GLU A 126 14.09 0.48 3.72
CA GLU A 126 14.12 0.49 2.26
C GLU A 126 13.12 1.50 1.66
N GLU A 127 12.05 1.83 2.39
CA GLU A 127 11.04 2.81 2.02
C GLU A 127 10.92 3.90 3.09
N TYR A 128 11.04 5.15 2.66
CA TYR A 128 11.04 6.31 3.54
C TYR A 128 9.76 7.15 3.46
N ASN A 129 8.84 6.83 2.56
CA ASN A 129 7.50 7.41 2.53
C ASN A 129 6.60 6.68 3.56
N PRO A 130 6.24 7.34 4.68
CA PRO A 130 5.53 6.68 5.78
C PRO A 130 4.12 6.21 5.42
N PHE A 131 3.55 6.69 4.31
CA PHE A 131 2.18 6.35 3.91
C PHE A 131 2.11 5.19 2.90
N LEU A 132 3.19 4.88 2.18
CA LEU A 132 3.13 3.89 1.10
C LEU A 132 2.77 2.48 1.55
N LYS A 133 3.01 2.13 2.83
CA LYS A 133 2.55 0.88 3.43
C LYS A 133 1.04 0.66 3.23
N LYS A 134 0.22 1.71 3.31
CA LYS A 134 -1.23 1.61 3.07
C LYS A 134 -1.56 1.43 1.59
N CYS A 135 -0.78 2.02 0.67
CA CYS A 135 -0.92 1.76 -0.77
C CYS A 135 -0.58 0.32 -1.15
N TRP A 136 0.45 -0.25 -0.51
CA TRP A 136 0.80 -1.67 -0.69
C TRP A 136 -0.30 -2.60 -0.18
N LEU A 137 -0.83 -2.34 1.02
CA LEU A 137 -1.96 -3.10 1.57
C LEU A 137 -3.20 -3.03 0.68
N LEU A 138 -3.50 -1.85 0.09
CA LEU A 138 -4.59 -1.70 -0.87
C LEU A 138 -4.42 -2.58 -2.11
N ILE A 139 -3.19 -2.77 -2.61
CA ILE A 139 -2.91 -3.67 -3.73
C ILE A 139 -3.19 -5.12 -3.33
N GLY A 140 -2.65 -5.58 -2.21
CA GLY A 140 -2.86 -6.95 -1.74
C GLY A 140 -4.33 -7.25 -1.50
N GLN A 141 -5.06 -6.30 -0.90
CA GLN A 141 -6.51 -6.42 -0.71
C GLN A 141 -7.25 -6.45 -2.04
N GLY A 142 -6.88 -5.61 -3.00
CA GLY A 142 -7.49 -5.62 -4.33
C GLY A 142 -7.29 -6.96 -5.05
N GLN A 143 -6.07 -7.52 -4.98
CA GLN A 143 -5.77 -8.85 -5.54
C GLN A 143 -6.60 -9.94 -4.85
N PHE A 144 -6.70 -9.91 -3.51
CA PHE A 144 -7.51 -10.85 -2.75
C PHE A 144 -8.98 -10.81 -3.18
N TYR A 145 -9.57 -9.62 -3.30
CA TYR A 145 -10.97 -9.50 -3.71
C TYR A 145 -11.22 -9.68 -5.21
N ASN A 146 -10.17 -9.71 -6.03
CA ASN A 146 -10.24 -10.25 -7.40
C ASN A 146 -10.14 -11.78 -7.45
N ALA A 147 -10.08 -12.47 -6.30
CA ALA A 147 -9.81 -13.91 -6.17
C ALA A 147 -8.43 -14.33 -6.71
N ASP A 148 -7.47 -13.40 -6.80
CA ASP A 148 -6.08 -13.68 -7.19
C ASP A 148 -5.26 -14.08 -5.94
N PHE A 149 -5.72 -15.09 -5.20
CA PHE A 149 -5.25 -15.41 -3.83
C PHE A 149 -3.74 -15.70 -3.75
N LEU A 150 -3.20 -16.45 -4.71
CA LEU A 150 -1.76 -16.74 -4.75
C LEU A 150 -0.94 -15.45 -4.94
N GLN A 151 -1.37 -14.58 -5.85
CA GLN A 151 -0.72 -13.29 -6.08
C GLN A 151 -0.84 -12.37 -4.85
N ALA A 152 -2.02 -12.32 -4.24
CA ALA A 152 -2.25 -11.56 -3.02
C ALA A 152 -1.34 -12.03 -1.89
N SER A 153 -1.21 -13.35 -1.68
CA SER A 153 -0.32 -13.93 -0.66
C SER A 153 1.13 -13.52 -0.84
N ALA A 154 1.63 -13.50 -2.08
CA ALA A 154 2.98 -13.06 -2.41
C ALA A 154 3.18 -11.55 -2.13
N THR A 155 2.18 -10.72 -2.45
CA THR A 155 2.20 -9.30 -2.11
C THR A 155 2.25 -9.08 -0.59
N PHE A 156 1.43 -9.79 0.19
CA PHE A 156 1.42 -9.67 1.64
C PHE A 156 2.73 -10.18 2.28
N SER A 157 3.29 -11.28 1.79
CA SER A 157 4.62 -11.76 2.18
C SER A 157 5.70 -10.71 1.93
N TYR A 158 5.66 -10.04 0.76
CA TYR A 158 6.56 -8.93 0.46
C TYR A 158 6.38 -7.76 1.44
N ILE A 159 5.14 -7.37 1.75
CA ILE A 159 4.85 -6.28 2.71
C ILE A 159 5.43 -6.59 4.08
N ALA A 160 5.22 -7.80 4.60
CA ALA A 160 5.73 -8.23 5.90
C ALA A 160 7.27 -8.16 5.97
N ARG A 161 7.97 -8.53 4.89
CA ARG A 161 9.43 -8.42 4.83
C ARG A 161 9.91 -6.98 4.67
N HIS A 162 9.29 -6.23 3.75
CA HIS A 162 9.71 -4.88 3.38
C HIS A 162 9.46 -3.85 4.49
N TYR A 163 8.41 -4.05 5.29
CA TYR A 163 8.08 -3.25 6.46
C TYR A 163 8.33 -3.98 7.78
N SER A 164 9.34 -4.86 7.84
CA SER A 164 9.66 -5.70 9.01
C SER A 164 9.90 -4.91 10.32
N HIS A 165 10.19 -3.62 10.24
CA HIS A 165 10.33 -2.72 11.38
C HIS A 165 9.00 -2.20 11.95
N ASP A 166 7.87 -2.47 11.30
CA ASP A 166 6.53 -1.96 11.65
C ASP A 166 5.64 -3.15 12.00
N GLU A 167 5.62 -3.51 13.29
CA GLU A 167 4.93 -4.69 13.81
C GLU A 167 3.45 -4.73 13.45
N GLU A 168 2.77 -3.58 13.45
CA GLU A 168 1.35 -3.49 13.09
C GLU A 168 1.13 -3.84 11.62
N VAL A 169 1.97 -3.33 10.72
CA VAL A 169 1.88 -3.63 9.28
C VAL A 169 2.27 -5.07 8.99
N VAL A 170 3.26 -5.62 9.71
CA VAL A 170 3.64 -7.02 9.60
C VAL A 170 2.49 -7.92 10.03
N ALA A 171 1.85 -7.63 11.18
CA ALA A 171 0.70 -8.38 11.66
C ALA A 171 -0.48 -8.29 10.68
N GLU A 172 -0.81 -7.08 10.19
CA GLU A 172 -1.86 -6.87 9.19
C GLU A 172 -1.57 -7.69 7.92
N ALA A 173 -0.35 -7.64 7.40
CA ALA A 173 0.04 -8.39 6.21
C ALA A 173 -0.02 -9.91 6.42
N ARG A 174 0.46 -10.42 7.57
CA ARG A 174 0.39 -11.85 7.89
C ARG A 174 -1.04 -12.35 8.03
N LEU A 175 -1.92 -11.58 8.68
CA LEU A 175 -3.35 -11.92 8.76
C LEU A 175 -3.98 -12.03 7.36
N TRP A 176 -3.67 -11.09 6.47
CA TRP A 176 -4.13 -11.17 5.09
C TRP A 176 -3.51 -12.33 4.31
N GLN A 177 -2.24 -12.64 4.53
CA GLN A 177 -1.58 -13.78 3.90
C GLN A 177 -2.20 -15.11 4.36
N ALA A 178 -2.47 -15.27 5.66
CA ALA A 178 -3.18 -16.41 6.22
C ALA A 178 -4.59 -16.54 5.61
N ARG A 179 -5.33 -15.43 5.47
CA ARG A 179 -6.61 -15.44 4.76
C ARG A 179 -6.49 -15.95 3.33
N CYS A 180 -5.45 -15.54 2.57
CA CYS A 180 -5.23 -16.05 1.22
C CYS A 180 -5.05 -17.58 1.22
N TYR A 181 -4.26 -18.12 2.15
CA TYR A 181 -4.06 -19.56 2.28
C TYR A 181 -5.33 -20.30 2.68
N SER A 182 -6.11 -19.75 3.61
CA SER A 182 -7.41 -20.32 3.98
C SER A 182 -8.38 -20.36 2.80
N GLU A 183 -8.43 -19.33 1.95
CA GLU A 183 -9.28 -19.36 0.74
C GLU A 183 -8.83 -20.43 -0.26
N MET A 184 -7.52 -20.74 -0.32
CA MET A 184 -6.96 -21.81 -1.15
C MET A 184 -6.98 -23.20 -0.50
N ASP A 185 -7.62 -23.35 0.67
CA ASP A 185 -7.62 -24.58 1.49
C ASP A 185 -6.22 -25.04 1.96
N TRP A 186 -5.24 -24.14 1.99
CA TRP A 186 -3.88 -24.37 2.50
C TRP A 186 -3.84 -24.08 4.00
N PHE A 187 -4.57 -24.89 4.77
CA PHE A 187 -4.78 -24.63 6.20
C PHE A 187 -3.50 -24.75 7.04
N TYR A 188 -2.58 -25.64 6.67
CA TYR A 188 -1.32 -25.82 7.37
C TYR A 188 -0.43 -24.57 7.26
N GLU A 189 -0.30 -24.02 6.05
CA GLU A 189 0.43 -22.78 5.79
C GLU A 189 -0.24 -21.57 6.45
N SER A 190 -1.57 -21.55 6.52
CA SER A 190 -2.32 -20.52 7.24
C SER A 190 -2.03 -20.54 8.75
N GLU A 191 -1.99 -21.72 9.35
CA GLU A 191 -1.63 -21.91 10.76
C GLU A 191 -0.17 -21.52 11.05
N ASP A 192 0.77 -21.94 10.21
CA ASP A 192 2.20 -21.62 10.35
C ASP A 192 2.48 -20.10 10.31
N ILE A 193 1.68 -19.33 9.57
CA ILE A 193 1.80 -17.85 9.55
C ILE A 193 1.32 -17.19 10.85
N LEU A 194 0.33 -17.81 11.51
CA LEU A 194 -0.33 -17.26 12.70
C LEU A 194 0.30 -17.73 14.02
N GLY A 195 0.99 -18.86 14.01
CA GLY A 195 1.77 -19.40 15.14
C GLY A 195 3.09 -18.68 15.39
#